data_AF-A0A5C8L5H2-F1
#
_entry.id   AF-A0A5C8L5H2-F1
#
_cell.length_a   1.000
_cell.length_b   1.000
_cell.length_c   1.000
_cell.angle_alpha   90.00
_cell.angle_beta   90.00
_cell.angle_gamma   90.00
#
_symmetry.space_group_name_H-M   'P 1'
#
loop_
_entity.id
_entity.type
_entity.pdbx_description
1 polymer ?
#
loop_
_entity_poly.entity_id
_entity_poly.type
_entity_poly.pdbx_seq_one_letter_code
_entity_poly.pdbx_strand_id
1 'polypeptide(L)'
;MIQSIRMCTRRLKLMSQLLGSNFKKSIIDQIKKCSRSITIISPYVTLPAVKELAKALPESVKRRCLITSPPGVEYVTGSVDIEALEMLRQIGFEIRCLPDLHAKIYLLDEKNAYIGSANFTSNGWELSRSPVKGNVEDMIMIETSKSDRDHIISRYIINSDALDLNGDWKIEVEKYKVQFLNQYQKLMNSMVINYSTQEFPMYSDYQKPPNGYKCYFRFSIAKTTGNKIKMEKKNIILKLGGEKQNATCNNQYPF
;
A
#
# COMPACT_ATOMS: atom_id res chain seq x y z
N MET A 1 -42.80 -29.22 -38.75
CA MET A 1 -41.36 -29.56 -38.67
C MET A 1 -40.59 -28.29 -39.00
N ILE A 2 -40.32 -27.44 -38.01
CA ILE A 2 -39.51 -26.21 -38.19
C ILE A 2 -38.43 -26.24 -37.12
N GLN A 3 -37.19 -26.09 -37.60
CA GLN A 3 -35.94 -26.42 -36.94
C GLN A 3 -35.70 -25.61 -35.66
N SER A 4 -35.06 -26.28 -34.69
CA SER A 4 -34.66 -25.72 -33.41
C SER A 4 -33.70 -24.55 -33.59
N ILE A 5 -34.04 -23.42 -32.97
CA ILE A 5 -33.10 -22.33 -32.69
C ILE A 5 -32.17 -22.84 -31.57
N ARG A 6 -30.98 -23.32 -31.95
CA ARG A 6 -29.87 -23.47 -31.00
C ARG A 6 -29.40 -22.06 -30.63
N MET A 7 -29.90 -21.54 -29.51
CA MET A 7 -29.25 -20.41 -28.85
C MET A 7 -27.88 -20.87 -28.33
N CYS A 8 -26.86 -20.64 -29.15
CA CYS A 8 -25.47 -20.69 -28.74
C CYS A 8 -25.27 -19.55 -27.73
N THR A 9 -25.38 -19.85 -26.44
CA THR A 9 -24.95 -18.96 -25.36
C THR A 9 -23.45 -18.79 -25.47
N ARG A 10 -23.01 -17.76 -26.21
CA ARG A 10 -21.63 -17.26 -26.16
C ARG A 10 -21.35 -16.87 -24.71
N ARG A 11 -20.69 -17.77 -23.98
CA ARG A 11 -20.03 -17.47 -22.72
C ARG A 11 -18.95 -16.44 -23.07
N LEU A 12 -19.27 -15.15 -22.96
CA LEU A 12 -18.30 -14.06 -23.06
C LEU A 12 -17.24 -14.36 -22.00
N LYS A 13 -16.12 -14.92 -22.46
CA LYS A 13 -14.91 -15.10 -21.65
C LYS A 13 -14.54 -13.68 -21.25
N LEU A 14 -14.74 -13.31 -19.97
CA LEU A 14 -14.35 -12.00 -19.47
C LEU A 14 -12.87 -11.83 -19.83
N MET A 15 -12.57 -10.93 -20.75
CA MET A 15 -11.19 -10.55 -21.01
C MET A 15 -10.71 -9.84 -19.75
N SER A 16 -9.68 -10.41 -19.13
CA SER A 16 -9.08 -9.85 -17.93
C SER A 16 -8.42 -8.52 -18.30
N GLN A 17 -8.84 -7.42 -17.68
CA GLN A 17 -8.36 -6.07 -17.93
C GLN A 17 -7.69 -5.50 -16.68
N LEU A 18 -6.63 -4.73 -16.87
CA LEU A 18 -6.06 -3.87 -15.84
C LEU A 18 -7.09 -2.81 -15.40
N LEU A 19 -7.24 -2.66 -14.08
CA LEU A 19 -8.31 -1.85 -13.50
C LEU A 19 -7.85 -0.43 -13.17
N GLY A 20 -6.58 -0.23 -12.81
CA GLY A 20 -6.08 1.07 -12.31
C GLY A 20 -7.03 1.71 -11.29
N SER A 21 -7.39 2.98 -11.53
CA SER A 21 -8.33 3.75 -10.68
C SER A 21 -9.75 3.17 -10.60
N ASN A 22 -10.13 2.22 -11.45
CA ASN A 22 -11.42 1.52 -11.37
C ASN A 22 -11.42 0.37 -10.35
N PHE A 23 -10.25 0.00 -9.80
CA PHE A 23 -10.11 -1.11 -8.87
C PHE A 23 -11.08 -1.02 -7.70
N LYS A 24 -11.06 0.10 -6.96
CA LYS A 24 -11.92 0.31 -5.77
C LYS A 24 -13.40 0.07 -6.10
N LYS A 25 -13.91 0.71 -7.15
CA LYS A 25 -15.32 0.57 -7.56
C LYS A 25 -15.63 -0.89 -7.88
N SER A 26 -14.77 -1.51 -8.69
CA SER A 26 -14.92 -2.90 -9.11
C SER A 26 -14.98 -3.87 -7.94
N ILE A 27 -14.01 -3.80 -7.01
CA ILE A 27 -13.94 -4.73 -5.88
C ILE A 27 -15.11 -4.53 -4.90
N ILE A 28 -15.52 -3.29 -4.62
CA ILE A 28 -16.67 -3.01 -3.75
C ILE A 28 -17.97 -3.55 -4.37
N ASP A 29 -18.16 -3.37 -5.68
CA ASP A 29 -19.34 -3.89 -6.37
C ASP A 29 -19.38 -5.42 -6.40
N GLN A 30 -18.22 -6.09 -6.44
CA GLN A 30 -18.13 -7.56 -6.33
C GLN A 30 -18.34 -8.04 -4.89
N ILE A 31 -17.77 -7.36 -3.88
CA ILE A 31 -17.96 -7.69 -2.46
C ILE A 31 -19.45 -7.66 -2.10
N LYS A 32 -20.19 -6.64 -2.55
CA LYS A 32 -21.64 -6.54 -2.30
C LYS A 32 -22.45 -7.71 -2.90
N LYS A 33 -21.92 -8.37 -3.93
CA LYS A 33 -22.55 -9.52 -4.60
C LYS A 33 -22.06 -10.87 -4.06
N CYS A 34 -21.04 -10.83 -3.21
CA CYS A 34 -20.43 -12.01 -2.61
C CYS A 34 -21.44 -12.72 -1.69
N SER A 35 -21.43 -14.05 -1.70
CA SER A 35 -22.47 -14.85 -1.03
C SER A 35 -21.93 -16.00 -0.17
N ARG A 36 -20.66 -16.39 -0.36
CA ARG A 36 -20.06 -17.58 0.22
C ARG A 36 -18.83 -17.25 1.05
N SER A 37 -17.84 -16.60 0.44
CA SER A 37 -16.52 -16.45 1.06
C SER A 37 -15.74 -15.22 0.59
N ILE A 38 -14.97 -14.63 1.51
CA ILE A 38 -13.98 -13.60 1.20
C ILE A 38 -12.66 -13.99 1.87
N THR A 39 -11.60 -14.05 1.09
CA THR A 39 -10.23 -14.18 1.57
C THR A 39 -9.41 -13.01 1.07
N ILE A 40 -8.82 -12.27 1.99
CA ILE A 40 -7.92 -11.14 1.69
C ILE A 40 -6.51 -11.58 2.09
N ILE A 41 -5.59 -11.48 1.15
CA ILE A 41 -4.16 -11.75 1.35
C ILE A 41 -3.47 -10.42 1.09
N SER A 42 -2.95 -9.78 2.14
CA SER A 42 -2.25 -8.51 2.00
C SER A 42 -1.35 -8.29 3.20
N PRO A 43 -0.07 -7.92 3.01
CA PRO A 43 0.83 -7.68 4.14
C PRO A 43 0.44 -6.48 4.99
N TYR A 44 -0.22 -5.50 4.38
CA TYR A 44 -0.54 -4.22 5.02
C TYR A 44 -2.05 -4.02 5.07
N VAL A 45 -2.53 -3.60 6.24
CA VAL A 45 -3.95 -3.47 6.54
C VAL A 45 -4.17 -2.20 7.35
N THR A 46 -5.04 -1.31 6.86
CA THR A 46 -5.36 -0.08 7.61
C THR A 46 -6.84 0.03 7.93
N LEU A 47 -7.18 0.65 9.05
CA LEU A 47 -8.54 0.79 9.54
C LEU A 47 -9.52 1.45 8.55
N PRO A 48 -9.16 2.48 7.76
CA PRO A 48 -10.07 3.04 6.77
C PRO A 48 -10.52 2.03 5.70
N ALA A 49 -9.62 1.14 5.26
CA ALA A 49 -9.94 0.10 4.29
C ALA A 49 -10.88 -0.96 4.89
N VAL A 50 -10.63 -1.37 6.13
CA VAL A 50 -11.52 -2.27 6.87
C VAL A 50 -12.91 -1.66 7.06
N LYS A 51 -13.00 -0.38 7.41
CA LYS A 51 -14.28 0.33 7.52
C LYS A 51 -15.03 0.36 6.19
N GLU A 52 -14.33 0.54 5.07
CA GLU A 52 -14.97 0.53 3.75
C GLU A 52 -15.45 -0.88 3.35
N LEU A 53 -14.65 -1.91 3.64
CA LEU A 53 -15.06 -3.31 3.47
C LEU A 53 -16.31 -3.61 4.29
N ALA A 54 -16.32 -3.25 5.58
CA ALA A 54 -17.43 -3.55 6.49
C ALA A 54 -18.78 -2.97 6.02
N LYS A 55 -18.78 -1.78 5.40
CA LYS A 55 -19.99 -1.19 4.81
C LYS A 55 -20.52 -1.96 3.59
N ALA A 56 -19.63 -2.62 2.85
CA ALA A 56 -19.97 -3.33 1.62
C ALA A 56 -20.26 -4.83 1.88
N LEU A 57 -19.78 -5.36 2.99
CA LEU A 57 -19.77 -6.78 3.30
C LEU A 57 -21.18 -7.33 3.62
N PRO A 58 -21.71 -8.26 2.82
CA PRO A 58 -23.01 -8.88 3.13
C PRO A 58 -22.93 -9.79 4.36
N GLU A 59 -23.96 -9.75 5.20
CA GLU A 59 -24.08 -10.64 6.38
C GLU A 59 -24.16 -12.13 6.02
N SER A 60 -24.57 -12.44 4.78
CA SER A 60 -24.66 -13.80 4.23
C SER A 60 -23.30 -14.46 4.04
N VAL A 61 -22.23 -13.69 3.81
CA VAL A 61 -20.87 -14.23 3.66
C VAL A 61 -20.38 -14.75 5.00
N LYS A 62 -20.34 -16.07 5.19
CA LYS A 62 -19.92 -16.68 6.47
C LYS A 62 -18.44 -17.00 6.56
N ARG A 63 -17.78 -17.33 5.45
CA ARG A 63 -16.33 -17.61 5.45
C ARG A 63 -15.55 -16.34 5.17
N ARG A 64 -14.83 -15.83 6.15
CA ARG A 64 -14.10 -14.58 6.07
C ARG A 64 -12.69 -14.81 6.61
N CYS A 65 -11.67 -14.54 5.80
CA CYS A 65 -10.27 -14.77 6.19
C CYS A 65 -9.39 -13.60 5.75
N LEU A 66 -8.51 -13.16 6.64
CA LEU A 66 -7.40 -12.26 6.34
C LEU A 66 -6.09 -13.01 6.59
N ILE A 67 -5.18 -12.95 5.63
CA ILE A 67 -3.78 -13.36 5.79
C ILE A 67 -2.91 -12.12 5.64
N THR A 68 -2.20 -11.76 6.71
CA THR A 68 -1.37 -10.55 6.81
C THR A 68 0.07 -10.88 7.24
N SER A 69 0.96 -9.89 7.28
CA SER A 69 2.29 -10.06 7.87
C SER A 69 2.20 -10.34 9.38
N PRO A 70 3.12 -11.12 9.97
CA PRO A 70 3.17 -11.34 11.42
C PRO A 70 3.54 -10.05 12.19
N PRO A 71 3.25 -9.98 13.50
CA PRO A 71 3.66 -8.87 14.36
C PRO A 71 5.14 -8.51 14.17
N GLY A 72 5.40 -7.24 13.87
CA GLY A 72 6.72 -6.77 13.44
C GLY A 72 6.78 -5.26 13.22
N VAL A 73 7.76 -4.80 12.44
CA VAL A 73 7.99 -3.37 12.15
C VAL A 73 6.79 -2.72 11.46
N GLU A 74 6.02 -3.49 10.70
CA GLU A 74 4.80 -3.07 10.00
C GLU A 74 3.74 -2.57 10.99
N TYR A 75 3.66 -3.20 12.17
CA TYR A 75 2.71 -2.84 13.22
C TYR A 75 3.17 -1.59 13.98
N VAL A 76 4.49 -1.45 14.16
CA VAL A 76 5.11 -0.27 14.77
C VAL A 76 4.95 0.96 13.89
N THR A 77 5.17 0.80 12.57
CA THR A 77 5.10 1.90 11.59
C THR A 77 3.66 2.26 11.18
N GLY A 78 2.65 1.47 11.56
CA GLY A 78 1.25 1.70 11.18
C GLY A 78 0.91 1.24 9.76
N SER A 79 1.73 0.36 9.16
CA SER A 79 1.38 -0.34 7.92
C SER A 79 0.36 -1.45 8.17
N VAL A 80 0.34 -2.00 9.40
CA VAL A 80 -0.71 -2.90 9.90
C VAL A 80 -1.33 -2.30 11.16
N ASP A 81 -2.59 -1.89 11.06
CA ASP A 81 -3.36 -1.30 12.15
C ASP A 81 -3.96 -2.38 13.05
N ILE A 82 -3.56 -2.41 14.33
CA ILE A 82 -4.11 -3.35 15.33
C ILE A 82 -5.64 -3.19 15.44
N GLU A 83 -6.14 -1.95 15.46
CA GLU A 83 -7.58 -1.66 15.50
C GLU A 83 -8.32 -2.20 14.27
N ALA A 84 -7.66 -2.25 13.11
CA ALA A 84 -8.25 -2.80 11.90
C ALA A 84 -8.39 -4.32 12.00
N LEU A 85 -7.39 -5.01 12.55
CA LEU A 85 -7.45 -6.45 12.82
C LEU A 85 -8.54 -6.78 13.84
N GLU A 86 -8.68 -5.97 14.89
CA GLU A 86 -9.74 -6.12 15.89
C GLU A 86 -11.13 -5.96 15.28
N MET A 87 -11.33 -4.94 14.45
CA MET A 87 -12.59 -4.75 13.75
C MET A 87 -12.91 -5.92 12.81
N LEU A 88 -11.91 -6.43 12.08
CA LEU A 88 -12.07 -7.62 11.24
C LEU A 88 -12.50 -8.85 12.06
N ARG A 89 -11.84 -9.09 13.21
CA ARG A 89 -12.22 -10.16 14.15
C ARG A 89 -13.67 -10.00 14.62
N GLN A 90 -14.09 -8.78 14.98
CA GLN A 90 -15.46 -8.49 15.42
C GLN A 90 -16.51 -8.77 14.34
N ILE A 91 -16.18 -8.51 13.07
CA ILE A 91 -17.05 -8.87 11.94
C ILE A 91 -16.78 -10.29 11.43
N GLY A 92 -16.18 -11.17 12.24
CA GLY A 92 -16.11 -12.61 11.99
C GLY A 92 -15.05 -13.04 10.99
N PHE A 93 -14.01 -12.24 10.74
CA PHE A 93 -12.83 -12.71 10.02
C PHE A 93 -11.97 -13.60 10.92
N GLU A 94 -11.54 -14.74 10.38
CA GLU A 94 -10.35 -15.42 10.84
C GLU A 94 -9.11 -14.60 10.42
N ILE A 95 -8.23 -14.32 11.38
CA ILE A 95 -7.00 -13.55 11.13
C ILE A 95 -5.83 -14.51 11.21
N ARG A 96 -5.06 -14.56 10.13
CA ARG A 96 -3.87 -15.41 9.99
C ARG A 96 -2.67 -14.55 9.62
N CYS A 97 -1.47 -15.02 9.92
CA CYS A 97 -0.23 -14.39 9.51
C CYS A 97 0.66 -15.33 8.70
N LEU A 98 1.39 -14.77 7.74
CA LEU A 98 2.36 -15.50 6.93
C LEU A 98 3.67 -14.70 6.87
N PRO A 99 4.82 -15.27 7.31
CA PRO A 99 6.12 -14.63 7.16
C PRO A 99 6.44 -14.31 5.68
N ASP A 100 7.18 -13.24 5.45
CA ASP A 100 7.61 -12.78 4.12
C ASP A 100 6.46 -12.57 3.11
N LEU A 101 5.25 -12.30 3.61
CA LEU A 101 4.10 -12.03 2.77
C LEU A 101 4.32 -10.72 1.99
N HIS A 102 4.22 -10.80 0.67
CA HIS A 102 4.20 -9.61 -0.20
C HIS A 102 3.06 -9.62 -1.21
N ALA A 103 2.31 -10.72 -1.31
CA ALA A 103 1.19 -10.85 -2.24
C ALA A 103 0.03 -9.92 -1.85
N LYS A 104 -0.68 -9.41 -2.86
CA LYS A 104 -1.96 -8.73 -2.67
C LYS A 104 -3.03 -9.41 -3.52
N ILE A 105 -3.88 -10.18 -2.86
CA ILE A 105 -4.92 -10.99 -3.50
C ILE A 105 -6.23 -10.81 -2.74
N TYR A 106 -7.32 -10.59 -3.47
CA TYR A 106 -8.67 -10.59 -2.92
C TYR A 106 -9.47 -11.69 -3.62
N LEU A 107 -9.71 -12.79 -2.94
CA LEU A 107 -10.46 -13.93 -3.45
C LEU A 107 -11.90 -13.87 -2.94
N LEU A 108 -12.85 -13.76 -3.86
CA LEU A 108 -14.28 -13.64 -3.59
C LEU A 108 -15.02 -14.89 -4.10
N ASP A 109 -15.85 -15.47 -3.24
CA ASP A 109 -16.65 -16.69 -3.46
C ASP A 109 -15.86 -17.91 -3.96
N GLU A 110 -14.55 -17.94 -3.72
CA GLU A 110 -13.65 -18.93 -4.32
C GLU A 110 -13.87 -19.01 -5.85
N LYS A 111 -14.15 -17.86 -6.48
CA LYS A 111 -14.47 -17.79 -7.90
C LYS A 111 -13.70 -16.67 -8.57
N ASN A 112 -13.77 -15.46 -8.04
CA ASN A 112 -13.10 -14.31 -8.64
C ASN A 112 -11.92 -13.89 -7.76
N ALA A 113 -10.75 -13.68 -8.36
CA ALA A 113 -9.58 -13.15 -7.67
C ALA A 113 -9.18 -11.80 -8.27
N TYR A 114 -8.97 -10.82 -7.41
CA TYR A 114 -8.21 -9.62 -7.75
C TYR A 114 -6.76 -9.83 -7.36
N ILE A 115 -5.82 -9.62 -8.28
CA ILE A 115 -4.39 -9.81 -8.05
C ILE A 115 -3.64 -8.59 -8.57
N GLY A 116 -2.66 -8.11 -7.81
CA GLY A 116 -1.82 -6.99 -8.25
C GLY A 116 -1.08 -6.32 -7.10
N SER A 117 -1.04 -4.99 -7.14
CA SER A 117 -0.17 -4.15 -6.30
C SER A 117 -0.89 -3.52 -5.08
N ALA A 118 -2.21 -3.34 -5.15
CA ALA A 118 -2.98 -2.68 -4.11
C ALA A 118 -3.04 -3.48 -2.81
N ASN A 119 -2.45 -2.95 -1.75
CA ASN A 119 -2.63 -3.48 -0.39
C ASN A 119 -4.03 -3.19 0.16
N PHE A 120 -4.41 -3.87 1.24
CA PHE A 120 -5.68 -3.63 1.95
C PHE A 120 -5.61 -2.38 2.85
N THR A 121 -5.22 -1.27 2.24
CA THR A 121 -4.99 0.00 2.92
C THR A 121 -5.77 1.15 2.29
N SER A 122 -5.89 2.27 3.01
CA SER A 122 -6.52 3.49 2.50
C SER A 122 -5.90 3.95 1.18
N ASN A 123 -4.58 3.85 1.05
CA ASN A 123 -3.87 4.26 -0.16
C ASN A 123 -4.02 3.25 -1.29
N GLY A 124 -4.00 1.94 -0.98
CA GLY A 124 -4.20 0.89 -1.99
C GLY A 124 -5.62 0.88 -2.55
N TRP A 125 -6.62 1.26 -1.75
CA TRP A 125 -8.02 1.37 -2.16
C TRP A 125 -8.43 2.79 -2.59
N GLU A 126 -7.48 3.72 -2.71
CA GLU A 126 -7.74 5.13 -3.07
C GLU A 126 -8.89 5.78 -2.26
N LEU A 127 -8.90 5.59 -0.94
CA LEU A 127 -9.95 6.13 -0.07
C LEU A 127 -9.73 7.60 0.31
N SER A 128 -8.50 8.10 0.18
CA SER A 128 -8.17 9.49 0.48
C SER A 128 -8.83 10.44 -0.53
N ARG A 129 -9.40 11.53 -0.03
CA ARG A 129 -9.97 12.58 -0.87
C ARG A 129 -8.85 13.48 -1.40
N SER A 130 -9.09 14.06 -2.58
CA SER A 130 -8.26 15.13 -3.14
C SER A 130 -7.99 16.23 -2.07
N PRO A 131 -6.76 16.75 -1.94
CA PRO A 131 -5.64 16.64 -2.89
C PRO A 131 -4.72 15.42 -2.69
N VAL A 132 -4.90 14.64 -1.63
CA VAL A 132 -4.08 13.45 -1.36
C VAL A 132 -4.63 12.28 -2.16
N LYS A 133 -4.00 11.98 -3.29
CA LYS A 133 -4.32 10.78 -4.08
C LYS A 133 -3.73 9.55 -3.39
N GLY A 134 -4.42 8.42 -3.51
CA GLY A 134 -3.88 7.12 -3.11
C GLY A 134 -2.67 6.73 -3.95
N ASN A 135 -2.20 5.50 -3.75
CA ASN A 135 -1.11 4.96 -4.55
C ASN A 135 -1.56 4.78 -6.00
N VAL A 136 -0.61 4.85 -6.94
CA VAL A 136 -0.86 4.39 -8.31
C VAL A 136 -0.76 2.87 -8.29
N GLU A 137 -1.91 2.21 -8.20
CA GLU A 137 -2.02 0.76 -8.15
C GLU A 137 -2.65 0.23 -9.43
N ASP A 138 -2.31 -1.01 -9.76
CA ASP A 138 -3.04 -1.77 -10.76
C ASP A 138 -3.36 -3.18 -10.26
N MET A 139 -4.53 -3.64 -10.65
CA MET A 139 -5.12 -4.92 -10.27
C MET A 139 -5.79 -5.52 -11.49
N ILE A 140 -5.70 -6.83 -11.64
CA ILE A 140 -6.47 -7.59 -12.61
C ILE A 140 -7.51 -8.44 -11.87
N MET A 141 -8.70 -8.55 -12.43
CA MET A 141 -9.70 -9.51 -11.96
C MET A 141 -9.71 -10.73 -12.89
N ILE A 142 -9.61 -11.91 -12.31
CA ILE A 142 -9.68 -13.18 -13.02
C ILE A 142 -10.73 -14.10 -12.42
N GLU A 143 -11.36 -14.93 -13.25
CA GLU A 143 -12.09 -16.10 -12.77
C GLU A 143 -11.08 -17.21 -12.49
N THR A 144 -11.08 -17.74 -11.28
CA THR A 144 -10.15 -18.76 -10.80
C THR A 144 -10.56 -20.15 -11.27
N SER A 145 -9.61 -20.89 -11.82
CA SER A 145 -9.73 -22.34 -12.02
C SER A 145 -9.58 -23.09 -10.70
N LYS A 146 -9.84 -24.40 -10.71
CA LYS A 146 -9.56 -25.24 -9.54
C LYS A 146 -8.07 -25.19 -9.16
N SER A 147 -7.17 -25.25 -10.14
CA SER A 147 -5.72 -25.19 -9.90
C SER A 147 -5.30 -23.87 -9.24
N ASP A 148 -5.89 -22.74 -9.65
CA ASP A 148 -5.57 -21.43 -9.05
C ASP A 148 -5.99 -21.39 -7.57
N ARG A 149 -7.16 -21.95 -7.26
CA ARG A 149 -7.65 -22.02 -5.88
C ARG A 149 -6.80 -22.94 -5.03
N ASP A 150 -6.47 -24.12 -5.53
CA ASP A 150 -5.63 -25.09 -4.83
C ASP A 150 -4.25 -24.48 -4.54
N HIS A 151 -3.69 -23.71 -5.50
CA HIS A 151 -2.46 -22.94 -5.29
C HIS A 151 -2.60 -21.89 -4.19
N ILE A 152 -3.66 -21.07 -4.21
CA ILE A 152 -3.88 -20.04 -3.20
C ILE A 152 -4.05 -20.68 -1.80
N ILE A 153 -4.86 -21.72 -1.71
CA ILE A 153 -5.11 -22.45 -0.46
C ILE A 153 -3.81 -23.03 0.08
N SER A 154 -3.08 -23.79 -0.74
CA SER A 154 -1.82 -24.42 -0.33
C SER A 154 -0.78 -23.38 0.08
N ARG A 155 -0.57 -22.35 -0.74
CA ARG A 155 0.53 -21.40 -0.55
C ARG A 155 0.29 -20.41 0.59
N TYR A 156 -0.95 -19.96 0.79
CA TYR A 156 -1.25 -18.87 1.73
C TYR A 156 -2.11 -19.30 2.92
N ILE A 157 -3.15 -20.12 2.72
CA ILE A 157 -4.09 -20.46 3.80
C ILE A 157 -3.51 -21.57 4.68
N ILE A 158 -3.08 -22.68 4.08
CA ILE A 158 -2.53 -23.83 4.82
C ILE A 158 -1.20 -23.48 5.49
N ASN A 159 -0.35 -22.69 4.83
CA ASN A 159 0.98 -22.33 5.32
C ASN A 159 1.02 -21.06 6.19
N SER A 160 -0.12 -20.43 6.48
CA SER A 160 -0.19 -19.33 7.46
C SER A 160 -0.52 -19.87 8.84
N ASP A 161 -0.21 -19.11 9.88
CA ASP A 161 -0.58 -19.42 11.26
C ASP A 161 -1.76 -18.55 11.70
N ALA A 162 -2.58 -19.04 12.63
CA ALA A 162 -3.61 -18.20 13.25
C ALA A 162 -2.94 -17.08 14.07
N LEU A 163 -3.36 -15.84 13.88
CA LEU A 163 -2.82 -14.71 14.62
C LEU A 163 -3.62 -14.49 15.91
N ASP A 164 -2.99 -14.77 17.05
CA ASP A 164 -3.58 -14.48 18.35
C ASP A 164 -3.57 -12.97 18.64
N LEU A 165 -4.72 -12.31 18.45
CA LEU A 165 -4.87 -10.90 18.79
C LEU A 165 -4.92 -10.65 20.30
N ASN A 166 -5.00 -11.66 21.17
CA ASN A 166 -4.90 -11.43 22.61
C ASN A 166 -3.47 -11.58 23.14
N GLY A 167 -2.50 -11.88 22.27
CA GLY A 167 -1.12 -12.11 22.64
C GLY A 167 -0.36 -10.86 23.12
N ASP A 168 0.68 -11.10 23.92
CA ASP A 168 1.51 -10.05 24.56
C ASP A 168 2.35 -9.22 23.57
N TRP A 169 2.49 -9.68 22.31
CA TRP A 169 3.19 -8.94 21.25
C TRP A 169 2.67 -7.51 21.06
N LYS A 170 1.40 -7.25 21.38
CA LYS A 170 0.81 -5.90 21.35
C LYS A 170 1.51 -4.94 22.30
N ILE A 171 1.89 -5.43 23.49
CA ILE A 171 2.61 -4.65 24.50
C ILE A 171 3.99 -4.28 23.97
N GLU A 172 4.66 -5.24 23.33
CA GLU A 172 5.97 -5.01 22.69
C GLU A 172 5.87 -4.00 21.55
N VAL A 173 4.89 -4.15 20.66
CA VAL A 173 4.65 -3.21 19.55
C VAL A 173 4.42 -1.80 20.10
N GLU A 174 3.60 -1.64 21.14
CA GLU A 174 3.33 -0.32 21.72
C GLU A 174 4.59 0.29 22.36
N LYS A 175 5.37 -0.51 23.07
CA LYS A 175 6.66 -0.10 23.61
C LYS A 175 7.60 0.39 22.50
N TYR A 176 7.71 -0.36 21.40
CA TYR A 176 8.55 0.03 20.26
C TYR A 176 8.03 1.27 19.53
N LYS A 177 6.70 1.46 19.42
CA LYS A 177 6.10 2.69 18.88
C LYS A 177 6.54 3.92 19.66
N VAL A 178 6.44 3.88 20.98
CA VAL A 178 6.86 4.98 21.85
C VAL A 178 8.36 5.26 21.69
N GLN A 179 9.19 4.22 21.68
CA GLN A 179 10.64 4.37 21.47
C GLN A 179 10.97 4.98 20.10
N PHE A 180 10.34 4.48 19.03
CA PHE A 180 10.52 4.96 17.67
C PHE A 180 10.14 6.43 17.53
N LEU A 181 9.00 6.84 18.09
CA LEU A 181 8.54 8.24 18.08
C LEU A 181 9.52 9.15 18.83
N ASN A 182 10.01 8.73 19.99
CA ASN A 182 10.99 9.49 20.77
C ASN A 182 12.32 9.66 20.01
N GLN A 183 12.80 8.61 19.35
CA GLN A 183 14.00 8.68 18.51
C GLN A 183 13.80 9.62 17.31
N TYR A 184 12.67 9.49 16.63
CA TYR A 184 12.32 10.35 15.50
C TYR A 184 12.24 11.83 15.91
N GLN A 185 11.61 12.15 17.05
CA GLN A 185 11.56 13.52 17.57
C GLN A 185 12.95 14.07 17.90
N LYS A 186 13.82 13.27 18.55
CA LYS A 186 15.21 13.68 18.82
C LYS A 186 15.97 13.99 17.53
N LEU A 187 15.84 13.13 16.52
CA LEU A 187 16.44 13.35 15.20
C LEU A 187 15.93 14.64 14.56
N MET A 188 14.62 14.84 14.52
CA MET A 188 14.01 16.07 13.98
C MET A 188 14.46 17.34 14.71
N ASN A 189 14.58 17.29 16.04
CA ASN A 189 15.07 18.43 16.84
C ASN A 189 16.57 18.71 16.63
N SER A 190 17.36 17.67 16.33
CA SER A 190 18.79 17.81 16.03
C SER A 190 19.09 18.27 14.60
N MET A 191 18.10 18.23 13.70
CA MET A 191 18.28 18.70 12.33
C MET A 191 18.39 20.23 12.27
N VAL A 192 19.61 20.72 12.05
CA VAL A 192 19.85 22.12 11.69
C VAL A 192 19.59 22.30 10.20
N ILE A 193 18.48 22.96 9.85
CA ILE A 193 18.18 23.33 8.46
C ILE A 193 18.93 24.62 8.13
N ASN A 194 20.08 24.50 7.48
CA ASN A 194 20.80 25.65 6.93
C ASN A 194 20.15 26.09 5.61
N TYR A 195 19.54 27.26 5.62
CA TYR A 195 19.00 27.89 4.42
C TYR A 195 20.13 28.67 3.73
N SER A 196 20.52 28.27 2.52
CA SER A 196 21.29 29.13 1.63
C SER A 196 20.41 29.51 0.44
N THR A 197 20.08 30.79 0.32
CA THR A 197 19.52 31.34 -0.92
C THR A 197 20.66 31.46 -1.92
N GLN A 198 20.86 30.41 -2.72
CA GLN A 198 21.62 30.55 -3.97
C GLN A 198 20.61 30.85 -5.07
N GLU A 199 20.73 32.03 -5.68
CA GLU A 199 20.06 32.29 -6.95
C GLU A 199 20.70 31.38 -8.01
N PHE A 200 19.93 30.42 -8.50
CA PHE A 200 20.31 29.68 -9.69
C PHE A 200 19.70 30.40 -10.89
N PRO A 201 20.49 30.80 -11.91
CA PRO A 201 19.91 31.15 -13.18
C PRO A 201 19.13 29.92 -13.67
N MET A 202 17.82 30.08 -13.81
CA MET A 202 16.96 29.02 -14.27
C MET A 202 17.27 28.80 -15.76
N TYR A 203 18.06 27.78 -16.09
CA TYR A 203 18.26 27.39 -17.47
C TYR A 203 16.93 26.88 -18.00
N SER A 204 16.30 27.67 -18.88
CA SER A 204 15.19 27.21 -19.70
C SER A 204 15.74 26.16 -20.67
N ASP A 205 15.08 25.01 -20.69
CA ASP A 205 15.33 23.83 -21.49
C ASP A 205 16.36 22.84 -20.94
N TYR A 206 15.97 21.56 -21.01
CA TYR A 206 16.65 20.38 -20.50
C TYR A 206 18.10 20.29 -21.00
N GLN A 207 19.01 20.95 -20.31
CA GLN A 207 20.44 20.70 -20.43
C GLN A 207 20.84 19.73 -19.32
N LYS A 208 21.48 18.61 -19.68
CA LYS A 208 22.17 17.76 -18.70
C LYS A 208 23.18 18.66 -17.95
N PRO A 209 23.20 18.66 -16.61
CA PRO A 209 24.17 19.46 -15.89
C PRO A 209 25.59 19.02 -16.30
N PRO A 210 26.55 19.96 -16.41
CA PRO A 210 27.94 19.63 -16.73
C PRO A 210 28.51 18.59 -15.75
N ASN A 211 29.45 17.77 -16.21
CA ASN A 211 30.12 16.78 -15.36
C ASN A 211 30.74 17.47 -14.13
N GLY A 212 30.35 17.02 -12.93
CA GLY A 212 30.85 17.52 -11.64
C GLY A 212 29.80 18.18 -10.74
N TYR A 213 28.59 18.47 -11.24
CA TYR A 213 27.52 19.04 -10.42
C TYR A 213 26.71 17.95 -9.71
N LYS A 214 26.54 18.14 -8.40
CA LYS A 214 25.76 17.26 -7.51
C LYS A 214 24.30 17.23 -7.96
N CYS A 215 23.69 16.04 -7.98
CA CYS A 215 22.29 15.87 -8.31
C CYS A 215 21.39 16.55 -7.27
N TYR A 216 20.46 17.39 -7.73
CA TYR A 216 19.48 18.07 -6.87
C TYR A 216 18.16 17.30 -6.90
N PHE A 217 17.63 16.95 -5.74
CA PHE A 217 16.29 16.36 -5.61
C PHE A 217 15.28 17.43 -5.20
N ARG A 218 14.13 17.45 -5.86
CA ARG A 218 13.00 18.31 -5.51
C ARG A 218 12.09 17.56 -4.54
N PHE A 219 12.00 18.03 -3.30
CA PHE A 219 10.96 17.58 -2.37
C PHE A 219 9.95 18.70 -2.14
N SER A 220 8.66 18.35 -2.13
CA SER A 220 7.59 19.23 -1.70
C SER A 220 7.20 18.82 -0.28
N ILE A 221 7.51 19.64 0.73
CA ILE A 221 7.10 19.35 2.11
C ILE A 221 5.67 19.89 2.29
N ALA A 222 4.70 18.99 2.40
CA ALA A 222 3.37 19.34 2.88
C ALA A 222 3.38 19.35 4.42
N LYS A 223 3.27 20.52 5.05
CA LYS A 223 3.00 20.61 6.50
C LYS A 223 1.54 20.19 6.75
N THR A 224 1.33 19.07 7.42
CA THR A 224 0.02 18.72 8.00
C THR A 224 -0.01 19.15 9.46
N THR A 225 -0.33 20.43 9.69
CA THR A 225 -0.96 20.87 10.93
C THR A 225 -2.30 21.48 10.55
N GLY A 226 -3.35 21.02 11.21
CA GLY A 226 -4.73 21.34 10.88
C GLY A 226 -5.00 22.84 10.75
N ASN A 227 -5.90 23.14 9.82
CA ASN A 227 -6.53 24.43 9.53
C ASN A 227 -5.71 25.42 8.66
N LYS A 228 -6.19 25.53 7.41
CA LYS A 228 -5.96 26.60 6.41
C LYS A 228 -4.53 27.11 6.28
N ILE A 229 -3.78 26.61 5.29
CA ILE A 229 -2.57 27.28 4.81
C ILE A 229 -2.52 27.26 3.28
N LYS A 230 -2.33 28.44 2.68
CA LYS A 230 -2.04 28.66 1.25
C LYS A 230 -0.89 27.74 0.80
N MET A 231 -1.02 27.16 -0.40
CA MET A 231 0.08 26.50 -1.07
C MET A 231 1.18 27.50 -1.43
N GLU A 232 2.09 27.80 -0.51
CA GLU A 232 3.41 28.30 -0.89
C GLU A 232 4.27 27.10 -1.28
N LYS A 233 4.48 26.90 -2.60
CA LYS A 233 5.51 26.00 -3.12
C LYS A 233 6.88 26.58 -2.73
N LYS A 234 7.40 26.22 -1.55
CA LYS A 234 8.79 26.51 -1.21
C LYS A 234 9.67 25.40 -1.75
N ASN A 235 10.58 25.77 -2.66
CA ASN A 235 11.63 24.87 -3.14
C ASN A 235 12.62 24.69 -1.99
N ILE A 236 12.76 23.47 -1.48
CA ILE A 236 13.70 23.14 -0.40
C ILE A 236 14.80 22.29 -0.99
N ILE A 237 16.05 22.73 -0.80
CA ILE A 237 17.26 22.00 -1.18
C ILE A 237 17.92 21.51 0.10
N LEU A 238 18.07 20.19 0.25
CA LEU A 238 18.80 19.58 1.35
C LEU A 238 20.20 19.17 0.88
N LYS A 239 21.23 19.59 1.60
CA LYS A 239 22.60 19.12 1.42
C LYS A 239 22.84 17.95 2.37
N LEU A 240 23.07 16.75 1.84
CA LEU A 240 23.60 15.63 2.63
C LEU A 240 25.10 15.48 2.32
N GLY A 241 25.94 15.60 3.36
CA GLY A 241 27.36 15.22 3.30
C GLY A 241 28.37 16.29 3.76
N GLY A 242 29.06 15.96 4.87
CA GLY A 242 30.50 16.08 5.18
C GLY A 242 31.23 17.43 5.08
N GLU A 243 31.99 17.76 6.12
CA GLU A 243 32.95 18.87 6.15
C GLU A 243 34.00 18.75 5.01
N LYS A 244 34.35 19.90 4.41
CA LYS A 244 35.36 19.97 3.35
C LYS A 244 36.74 19.73 3.95
N GLN A 245 37.40 18.61 3.61
CA GLN A 245 38.86 18.60 3.56
C GLN A 245 39.30 19.24 2.24
N ASN A 246 40.20 20.23 2.36
CA ASN A 246 40.82 20.91 1.23
C ASN A 246 41.73 19.94 0.48
N ALA A 247 41.38 19.59 -0.75
CA ALA A 247 42.28 18.95 -1.69
C ALA A 247 42.61 19.94 -2.81
N THR A 248 43.78 20.57 -2.70
CA THR A 248 44.46 21.22 -3.82
C THR A 248 44.86 20.15 -4.83
N CYS A 249 44.22 20.13 -5.99
CA CYS A 249 44.71 19.35 -7.14
C CYS A 249 45.16 20.32 -8.22
N ASN A 250 46.49 20.42 -8.34
CA ASN A 250 47.17 21.00 -9.46
C ASN A 250 46.83 20.21 -10.73
N ASN A 251 46.51 20.95 -11.79
CA ASN A 251 46.41 20.46 -13.16
C ASN A 251 47.75 19.84 -13.59
N GLN A 252 47.70 18.61 -14.09
CA GLN A 252 48.60 18.11 -15.14
C GLN A 252 48.02 16.81 -15.71
N TYR A 253 47.42 16.89 -16.90
CA TYR A 253 47.47 15.80 -17.88
C TYR A 253 48.79 15.94 -18.65
N PRO A 254 49.46 14.85 -19.05
CA PRO A 254 49.13 14.30 -20.37
C PRO A 254 49.33 12.77 -20.58
N PHE A 255 48.60 12.29 -21.60
CA PHE A 255 48.57 10.98 -22.29
C PHE A 255 47.85 9.81 -21.63
#